data_AF-A0A958FMW8-F1
#
_entry.id   AF-A0A958FMW8-F1
#
_cell.length_a   1.000
_cell.length_b   1.000
_cell.length_c   1.000
_cell.angle_alpha   90.00
_cell.angle_beta   90.00
_cell.angle_gamma   90.00
#
_symmetry.space_group_name_H-M   'P 1'
#
loop_
_entity.id
_entity.type
_entity.pdbx_description
1 polymer ?
#
loop_
_entity_poly.entity_id
_entity_poly.type
_entity_poly.pdbx_seq_one_letter_code
_entity_poly.pdbx_strand_id
1 'polypeptide(L)'
;LLRKQADVAARLNARAYQRRVRERGIANLVDEHDLPLRGEYVREVSALAEKLRVKSRWLNAVSLEATAEALAEIARMPFVVRIDLVRRGRAPLPEPAAHTLLRGGAASTTLDYGPSFDQNSQINTPPLHDLGFSGAGVLIAS
;
A
#
# COMPACT_ATOMS: atom_id res chain seq x y z
N LEU A 1 -10.24 -0.99 -23.64
CA LEU A 1 -9.89 -1.61 -22.34
C LEU A 1 -8.78 -2.64 -22.49
N LEU A 2 -8.99 -3.70 -23.29
CA LEU A 2 -8.06 -4.83 -23.47
C LEU A 2 -6.61 -4.46 -23.82
N ARG A 3 -6.39 -3.52 -24.76
CA ARG A 3 -5.02 -3.07 -25.12
C ARG A 3 -4.26 -2.50 -23.91
N LYS A 4 -4.93 -1.71 -23.06
CA LYS A 4 -4.30 -1.11 -21.87
C LYS A 4 -3.98 -2.15 -20.80
N GLN A 5 -4.83 -3.17 -20.66
CA GLN A 5 -4.57 -4.29 -19.75
C GLN A 5 -3.37 -5.11 -20.21
N ALA A 6 -3.24 -5.36 -21.53
CA ALA A 6 -2.08 -6.04 -22.10
C ALA A 6 -0.78 -5.25 -21.88
N ASP A 7 -0.80 -3.93 -22.09
CA ASP A 7 0.36 -3.06 -21.84
C ASP A 7 0.81 -3.10 -20.37
N VAL A 8 -0.15 -3.14 -19.44
CA VAL A 8 0.17 -3.23 -18.01
C VAL A 8 0.69 -4.63 -17.66
N ALA A 9 0.11 -5.68 -18.23
CA ALA A 9 0.57 -7.05 -18.03
C ALA A 9 2.03 -7.21 -18.49
N ALA A 10 2.40 -6.62 -19.62
CA ALA A 10 3.76 -6.63 -20.16
C ALA A 10 4.79 -5.92 -19.28
N ARG A 11 4.36 -5.04 -18.36
CA ARG A 11 5.23 -4.29 -17.44
C ARG A 11 5.33 -4.92 -16.06
N LEU A 12 4.65 -6.04 -15.81
CA LEU A 12 4.76 -6.75 -14.54
C LEU A 12 6.15 -7.34 -14.40
N ASN A 13 6.82 -7.10 -13.27
CA ASN A 13 8.01 -7.85 -12.94
C ASN A 13 7.67 -9.32 -12.67
N ALA A 14 8.66 -10.21 -12.81
CA ALA A 14 8.46 -11.66 -12.72
C ALA A 14 7.79 -12.09 -11.41
N ARG A 15 8.14 -11.44 -10.29
CA ARG A 15 7.59 -11.75 -8.97
C ARG A 15 6.11 -11.34 -8.84
N ALA A 16 5.76 -10.15 -9.33
CA ALA A 16 4.40 -9.65 -9.35
C ALA A 16 3.52 -10.53 -10.26
N TYR A 17 4.05 -10.96 -11.40
CA TYR A 17 3.40 -11.92 -12.28
C TYR A 17 3.12 -13.25 -11.56
N GLN A 18 4.14 -13.91 -11.01
CA GLN A 18 3.98 -15.19 -10.31
C GLN A 18 3.01 -15.10 -9.15
N ARG A 19 3.09 -14.05 -8.33
CA ARG A 19 2.16 -13.79 -7.24
C ARG A 19 0.72 -13.72 -7.74
N ARG A 20 0.47 -12.92 -8.78
CA ARG A 20 -0.88 -12.71 -9.33
C ARG A 20 -1.44 -13.97 -9.97
N VAL A 21 -0.63 -14.74 -10.69
CA VAL A 21 -1.06 -16.04 -11.23
C VAL A 21 -1.49 -16.98 -10.10
N ARG A 22 -0.72 -17.05 -9.01
CA ARG A 22 -1.05 -17.87 -7.84
C ARG A 22 -2.32 -17.41 -7.12
N GLU A 23 -2.50 -16.10 -6.93
CA GLU A 23 -3.59 -15.54 -6.10
C GLU A 23 -4.89 -15.32 -6.88
N ARG A 24 -4.81 -14.99 -8.18
CA ARG A 24 -5.96 -14.54 -9.00
C ARG A 24 -6.21 -15.43 -10.22
N GLY A 25 -5.24 -16.25 -10.60
CA GLY A 25 -5.25 -17.02 -11.85
C GLY A 25 -4.83 -16.19 -13.07
N ILE A 26 -4.42 -16.88 -14.14
CA ILE A 26 -3.89 -16.23 -15.35
C ILE A 26 -4.92 -15.38 -16.09
N ALA A 27 -6.21 -15.74 -15.98
CA ALA A 27 -7.30 -14.99 -16.58
C ALA A 27 -7.51 -13.60 -15.95
N ASN A 28 -7.09 -13.41 -14.69
CA ASN A 28 -7.27 -12.17 -13.92
C ASN A 28 -5.93 -11.54 -13.54
N LEU A 29 -4.96 -11.60 -14.46
CA LEU A 29 -3.61 -11.08 -14.22
C LEU A 29 -3.57 -9.57 -14.01
N VAL A 30 -4.45 -8.84 -14.68
CA VAL A 30 -4.57 -7.37 -14.63
C VAL A 30 -6.05 -7.00 -14.58
N ASP A 31 -6.42 -6.13 -13.64
CA ASP A 31 -7.79 -5.63 -13.50
C ASP A 31 -7.87 -4.12 -13.77
N GLU A 32 -9.05 -3.52 -13.57
CA GLU A 32 -9.26 -2.10 -13.82
C GLU A 32 -8.45 -1.18 -12.90
N HIS A 33 -8.12 -1.61 -11.68
CA HIS A 33 -7.32 -0.85 -10.72
C HIS A 33 -5.83 -0.82 -11.11
N ASP A 34 -5.41 -1.71 -11.98
CA ASP A 34 -4.07 -1.69 -12.56
C ASP A 34 -3.94 -0.69 -13.72
N LEU A 35 -5.05 -0.15 -14.23
CA LEU A 35 -5.00 0.80 -15.34
C LEU A 35 -4.53 2.18 -14.87
N PRO A 36 -3.70 2.88 -15.67
CA PRO A 36 -3.30 4.24 -15.35
C PRO A 36 -4.52 5.18 -15.41
N LEU A 37 -4.44 6.29 -14.67
CA LEU A 37 -5.41 7.37 -14.78
C LEU A 37 -5.53 7.83 -16.23
N ARG A 38 -6.76 8.21 -16.61
CA ARG A 38 -7.05 8.80 -17.92
C ARG A 38 -6.33 10.14 -18.04
N GLY A 39 -5.34 10.21 -18.93
CA GLY A 39 -4.51 11.40 -19.11
C GLY A 39 -5.31 12.65 -19.47
N GLU A 40 -6.38 12.50 -20.25
CA GLU A 40 -7.31 13.59 -20.60
C GLU A 40 -7.95 14.21 -19.36
N TYR A 41 -8.57 13.39 -18.50
CA TYR A 41 -9.21 13.85 -17.26
C TYR A 41 -8.22 14.54 -16.34
N VAL A 42 -7.01 13.98 -16.22
CA VAL A 42 -5.95 14.60 -15.44
C VAL A 42 -5.56 15.96 -16.02
N ARG A 43 -5.45 16.10 -17.35
CA ARG A 43 -5.13 17.38 -17.99
C ARG A 43 -6.22 18.43 -17.78
N GLU A 44 -7.48 18.06 -18.00
CA GLU A 44 -8.62 18.96 -17.85
C GLU A 44 -8.73 19.49 -16.41
N VAL A 45 -8.63 18.59 -15.42
CA VAL A 45 -8.65 18.99 -14.01
C VAL A 45 -7.41 19.81 -13.64
N SER A 46 -6.23 19.45 -14.15
CA SER A 46 -4.99 20.18 -13.82
C SER A 46 -4.94 21.57 -14.46
N ALA A 47 -5.68 21.83 -15.53
CA ALA A 47 -5.73 23.13 -16.19
C ALA A 47 -6.43 24.20 -15.33
N LEU A 48 -7.33 23.78 -14.44
CA LEU A 48 -8.05 24.66 -13.51
C LEU A 48 -7.39 24.72 -12.12
N ALA A 49 -6.42 23.84 -11.85
CA ALA A 49 -5.76 23.76 -10.56
C ALA A 49 -4.53 24.67 -10.51
N GLU A 50 -4.25 25.26 -9.35
CA GLU A 50 -3.00 25.97 -9.10
C GLU A 50 -1.82 25.00 -9.10
N LYS A 51 -2.02 23.80 -8.54
CA LYS A 51 -0.97 22.80 -8.42
C LYS A 51 -1.50 21.38 -8.35
N LEU A 52 -1.03 20.52 -9.24
CA LEU A 52 -1.20 19.08 -9.08
C LEU A 52 -0.18 18.53 -8.08
N ARG A 53 -0.66 17.84 -7.03
CA ARG A 53 0.19 17.27 -5.98
C ARG A 53 0.56 15.80 -6.26
N VAL A 54 -0.45 14.92 -6.39
CA VAL A 54 -0.25 13.46 -6.51
C VAL A 54 -1.33 12.87 -7.42
N LYS A 55 -0.96 11.82 -8.17
CA LYS A 55 -1.89 10.95 -8.90
C LYS A 55 -1.91 9.59 -8.22
N SER A 56 -3.09 9.13 -7.80
CA SER A 56 -3.26 7.81 -7.17
C SER A 56 -3.98 6.87 -8.13
N ARG A 57 -3.23 5.92 -8.70
CA ARG A 57 -3.80 4.88 -9.56
C ARG A 57 -4.83 4.02 -8.84
N TRP A 58 -4.50 3.61 -7.61
CA TRP A 58 -5.36 2.76 -6.79
C TRP A 58 -6.70 3.40 -6.43
N LEU A 59 -6.70 4.71 -6.15
CA LEU A 59 -7.92 5.46 -5.87
C LEU A 59 -8.59 6.02 -7.13
N ASN A 60 -7.96 5.83 -8.30
CA ASN A 60 -8.33 6.51 -9.54
C ASN A 60 -8.58 8.02 -9.34
N ALA A 61 -7.69 8.68 -8.59
CA ALA A 61 -7.90 10.04 -8.08
C ALA A 61 -6.65 10.92 -8.21
N VAL A 62 -6.85 12.23 -8.18
CA VAL A 62 -5.78 13.23 -8.10
C VAL A 62 -5.96 14.09 -6.86
N SER A 63 -4.86 14.44 -6.21
CA SER A 63 -4.84 15.50 -5.20
C SER A 63 -4.21 16.76 -5.81
N LEU A 64 -4.84 17.90 -5.58
CA LEU A 64 -4.46 19.19 -6.16
C LEU A 64 -4.75 20.34 -5.19
N GLU A 65 -4.21 21.50 -5.50
CA GLU A 65 -4.53 22.79 -4.91
C GLU A 65 -5.28 23.62 -5.94
N ALA A 66 -6.39 24.22 -5.54
CA ALA A 66 -7.27 25.02 -6.40
C ALA A 66 -8.14 25.95 -5.55
N THR A 67 -8.63 27.02 -6.17
CA THR A 67 -9.59 27.94 -5.55
C THR A 67 -10.99 27.32 -5.44
N ALA A 68 -11.87 27.94 -4.66
CA ALA A 68 -13.25 27.47 -4.51
C ALA A 68 -14.02 27.50 -5.85
N GLU A 69 -13.77 28.50 -6.68
CA GLU A 69 -14.38 28.67 -8.00
C GLU A 69 -13.95 27.54 -8.93
N ALA A 70 -12.64 27.27 -8.99
CA ALA A 70 -12.10 26.17 -9.78
C ALA A 70 -12.63 24.81 -9.32
N LEU A 71 -12.77 24.57 -8.00
CA LEU A 71 -13.38 23.35 -7.47
C LEU A 71 -14.84 23.20 -7.88
N ALA A 72 -15.61 24.30 -7.93
CA ALA A 72 -17.00 24.27 -8.39
C ALA A 72 -17.10 23.93 -9.89
N GLU A 73 -16.15 24.35 -10.71
CA GLU A 73 -16.06 23.94 -12.12
C GLU A 73 -15.69 22.47 -12.27
N ILE A 74 -14.65 22.03 -11.55
CA ILE A 74 -14.21 20.62 -11.55
C ILE A 74 -15.35 19.69 -11.12
N ALA A 75 -16.15 20.08 -10.11
CA ALA A 75 -17.27 19.29 -9.62
C ALA A 75 -18.39 19.08 -10.66
N ARG A 76 -18.48 19.92 -11.70
CA ARG A 76 -19.46 19.79 -12.79
C ARG A 76 -18.98 18.88 -13.92
N MET A 77 -17.71 18.49 -13.93
CA MET A 77 -17.18 17.61 -14.97
C MET A 77 -17.82 16.22 -14.88
N PRO A 78 -18.29 15.63 -15.99
CA PRO A 78 -19.08 14.39 -15.97
C PRO A 78 -18.32 13.15 -15.49
N PHE A 79 -16.98 13.24 -15.43
CA PHE A 79 -16.11 12.16 -14.97
C PHE A 79 -15.59 12.37 -13.53
N VAL A 80 -16.00 13.45 -12.85
CA VAL A 80 -15.67 13.71 -11.45
C VAL A 80 -16.80 13.20 -10.58
N VAL A 81 -16.54 12.13 -9.83
CA VAL A 81 -17.54 11.49 -8.96
C VAL A 81 -17.69 12.24 -7.64
N ARG A 82 -16.58 12.73 -7.06
CA ARG A 82 -16.56 13.41 -5.76
C ARG A 82 -15.28 14.24 -5.60
N ILE A 83 -15.36 15.28 -4.78
CA ILE A 83 -14.23 16.07 -4.30
C ILE A 83 -14.22 16.01 -2.77
N ASP A 84 -13.06 15.70 -2.18
CA ASP A 84 -12.83 15.66 -0.74
C ASP A 84 -11.56 16.41 -0.36
N LEU A 85 -11.51 16.94 0.86
CA LEU A 85 -10.34 17.63 1.38
C LEU A 85 -9.27 16.62 1.85
N VAL A 86 -8.03 16.83 1.43
CA VAL A 86 -6.90 16.00 1.86
C VAL A 86 -6.50 16.39 3.29
N ARG A 87 -6.80 15.53 4.26
CA ARG A 87 -6.43 15.74 5.66
C ARG A 87 -4.95 15.51 5.88
N ARG A 88 -4.35 16.29 6.77
CA ARG A 88 -2.99 16.07 7.29
C ARG A 88 -3.10 15.22 8.55
N GLY A 89 -2.32 14.15 8.62
CA GLY A 89 -2.14 13.35 9.84
C GLY A 89 -0.70 13.49 10.35
N ARG A 90 -0.54 13.61 11.67
CA ARG A 90 0.72 13.31 12.36
C ARG A 90 0.46 12.06 13.20
N ALA A 91 1.22 11.01 12.96
CA ALA A 91 1.31 9.93 13.94
C ALA A 91 2.27 10.40 15.04
N PRO A 92 1.83 10.48 16.31
CA PRO A 92 2.78 10.66 17.40
C PRO A 92 3.73 9.46 17.40
N LEU A 93 5.03 9.73 17.53
CA LEU A 93 5.99 8.66 17.80
C LEU A 93 5.65 8.09 19.19
N PRO A 94 5.71 6.76 19.37
CA PRO A 94 5.59 6.20 20.70
C PRO A 94 6.70 6.80 21.59
N GLU A 95 6.31 7.33 22.75
CA GLU A 95 7.26 7.74 23.78
C GLU A 95 8.10 6.51 24.17
N PRO A 96 9.43 6.64 24.29
CA PRO A 96 10.27 5.54 24.74
C PRO A 96 9.86 5.14 26.16
N ALA A 97 9.12 4.04 26.28
CA ALA A 97 8.78 3.48 27.57
C ALA A 97 10.05 2.89 28.19
N ALA A 98 10.26 3.14 29.49
CA ALA A 98 11.29 2.46 30.25
C ALA A 98 10.90 0.97 30.37
N HIS A 99 11.42 0.15 29.46
CA HIS A 99 11.24 -1.29 29.51
C HIS A 99 12.19 -1.86 30.58
N THR A 100 11.64 -2.38 31.68
CA THR A 100 12.41 -3.28 32.54
C THR A 100 12.70 -4.54 31.73
N LEU A 101 13.98 -4.84 31.49
CA LEU A 101 14.38 -6.09 30.86
C LEU A 101 14.08 -7.23 31.84
N LEU A 102 12.88 -7.82 31.72
CA LEU A 102 12.61 -9.10 32.35
C LEU A 102 13.45 -10.14 31.61
N ARG A 103 14.26 -10.91 32.34
CA ARG A 103 14.95 -12.06 31.78
C ARG A 103 13.86 -13.08 31.42
N GLY A 104 13.57 -13.20 30.12
CA GLY A 104 12.60 -14.18 29.61
C GLY A 104 12.93 -15.58 30.12
N GLY A 105 11.90 -16.35 30.44
CA GLY A 105 12.07 -17.72 30.91
C GLY A 105 12.81 -18.58 29.88
N ALA A 106 13.71 -19.44 30.34
CA ALA A 106 14.43 -20.39 29.49
C ALA A 106 13.46 -21.50 29.04
N ALA A 107 12.69 -21.25 27.97
CA ALA A 107 12.04 -22.32 27.23
C ALA A 107 13.01 -22.87 26.19
N SER A 108 13.07 -24.20 26.07
CA SER A 108 13.87 -24.86 25.04
C SER A 108 13.20 -24.64 23.69
N THR A 109 13.66 -23.60 22.99
CA THR A 109 13.33 -23.33 21.58
C THR A 109 14.62 -23.45 20.78
N THR A 110 14.50 -23.71 19.47
CA THR A 110 15.69 -23.92 18.61
C THR A 110 16.55 -22.66 18.51
N LEU A 111 15.94 -21.49 18.66
CA LEU A 111 16.60 -20.18 18.63
C LEU A 111 16.59 -19.53 20.02
N ASP A 112 17.71 -18.91 20.41
CA ASP A 112 17.73 -18.08 21.60
C ASP A 112 17.16 -16.68 21.30
N TYR A 113 15.96 -16.39 21.82
CA TYR A 113 15.31 -15.09 21.69
C TYR A 113 15.77 -14.06 22.74
N GLY A 114 16.56 -14.48 23.73
CA GLY A 114 17.05 -13.63 24.80
C GLY A 114 15.95 -12.78 25.45
N PRO A 115 16.18 -11.47 25.67
CA PRO A 115 15.20 -10.57 26.28
C PRO A 115 13.87 -10.42 25.51
N SER A 116 13.82 -10.79 24.22
CA SER A 116 12.61 -10.70 23.40
C SER A 116 11.76 -11.97 23.44
N PHE A 117 12.12 -12.97 24.25
CA PHE A 117 11.39 -14.23 24.34
C PHE A 117 9.91 -14.03 24.67
N ASP A 118 9.60 -13.27 25.71
CA ASP A 118 8.21 -13.08 26.17
C ASP A 118 7.33 -12.40 25.10
N GLN A 119 7.89 -11.41 24.39
CA GLN A 119 7.20 -10.70 23.30
C GLN A 119 6.90 -11.61 22.12
N ASN A 120 7.88 -12.43 21.72
CA ASN A 120 7.73 -13.38 20.62
C ASN A 120 6.81 -14.54 21.00
N SER A 121 6.89 -15.01 22.25
CA SER A 121 6.02 -16.04 22.80
C SER A 121 4.56 -15.58 22.87
N GLN A 122 4.31 -14.30 23.22
CA GLN A 122 2.97 -13.73 23.28
C GLN A 122 2.22 -13.81 21.94
N ILE A 123 2.94 -13.67 20.81
CA ILE A 123 2.37 -13.78 19.46
C ILE A 123 2.62 -15.16 18.81
N ASN A 124 3.09 -16.13 19.60
CA ASN A 124 3.34 -17.51 19.20
C ASN A 124 4.34 -17.67 18.03
N THR A 125 5.36 -16.80 17.96
CA THR A 125 6.43 -16.87 16.95
C THR A 125 7.34 -18.11 17.11
N PRO A 126 7.78 -18.52 18.32
CA PRO A 126 8.79 -19.57 18.44
C PRO A 126 8.46 -20.91 17.78
N PRO A 127 7.24 -21.48 17.92
CA PRO A 127 6.91 -22.72 17.24
C PRO A 127 6.98 -22.64 15.71
N LEU A 128 6.74 -21.47 15.11
CA LEU A 128 6.89 -21.29 13.66
C LEU A 128 8.35 -21.35 13.23
N HIS A 129 9.24 -20.76 14.02
CA HIS A 129 10.69 -20.82 13.78
C HIS A 129 11.26 -22.22 14.00
N ASP A 130 10.76 -22.97 14.99
CA ASP A 130 11.13 -24.37 15.18
C ASP A 130 10.74 -25.26 13.99
N LEU A 131 9.66 -24.89 13.28
CA LEU A 131 9.26 -25.52 12.01
C LEU A 131 10.02 -24.98 10.79
N GLY A 132 10.96 -24.05 10.98
CA GLY A 132 11.76 -23.44 9.92
C GLY A 132 11.10 -22.27 9.18
N PHE A 133 9.92 -21.79 9.62
CA PHE A 133 9.22 -20.68 8.98
C PHE A 133 9.69 -19.32 9.51
N SER A 134 10.73 -18.74 8.90
CA SER A 134 11.34 -17.47 9.35
C SER A 134 10.85 -16.20 8.64
N GLY A 135 9.89 -16.33 7.71
CA GLY A 135 9.54 -15.24 6.78
C GLY A 135 10.61 -14.97 5.72
N ALA A 136 11.61 -15.83 5.57
CA ALA A 136 12.60 -15.73 4.51
C ALA A 136 11.93 -15.64 3.13
N GLY A 137 12.33 -14.64 2.35
CA GLY A 137 11.76 -14.38 1.03
C GLY A 137 10.41 -13.65 1.04
N VAL A 138 9.83 -13.30 2.19
CA VAL A 138 8.65 -12.41 2.28
C VAL A 138 9.07 -10.95 2.05
N LEU A 139 8.28 -10.19 1.29
CA LEU A 139 8.49 -8.74 1.13
C LEU A 139 7.63 -7.99 2.12
N ILE A 140 8.26 -7.14 2.92
CA ILE A 140 7.60 -6.19 3.80
C ILE A 140 7.73 -4.81 3.15
N ALA A 141 6.60 -4.11 2.98
CA ALA A 141 6.63 -2.74 2.49
C ALA A 141 7.11 -1.83 3.62
N SER A 142 8.23 -1.14 3.39
CA SER A 142 8.84 -0.15 4.29
C SER A 142 8.55 1.27 3.83
#